data_AF-A0A8H4SLW9-F1
#
_entry.id   AF-A0A8H4SLW9-F1
#
_cell.length_a   1.000
_cell.length_b   1.000
_cell.length_c   1.000
_cell.angle_alpha   90.00
_cell.angle_beta   90.00
_cell.angle_gamma   90.00
#
_symmetry.space_group_name_H-M   'P 1'
#
loop_
_entity.id
_entity.type
_entity.pdbx_description
1 polymer ?
#
loop_
_entity_poly.entity_id
_entity_poly.type
_entity_poly.pdbx_seq_one_letter_code
_entity_poly.pdbx_strand_id
1 'polypeptide(L)'
;MLGPRAARSARSATSLLRPFSSSAVAYRSPSIRDITAQSTEEYLRRQKEFRENLEQARLRREQQESQSVNASASSSSPSREYAPTAPHVSNASSHDRIHPTFDAAMTLDQKGLGSLSTHRYLGDDQQQEAAAKRGPLSSLIYGTKEGQHFDKDMERSFSQVLARGKYVHSIVMHDVKPDKVDEYVDLVGQWYPRMAGTEENRVNLVGSWRTQVGDNDTFIHIWEYQRYEGYHDSLHSISEHPEFRDFDRKLKSLIKSKRTSLMQEFSFWPTTPPRRLGGLFELRSYTLHPGNLLEWETHWRRGLKARREVMEGVGAWFVQIGELNTVHHLWQFANLEERKICREQSWGVEGWAETVHKTVPLIQSMQSRILVPMPWSPVG
;
A
#
# COMPACT_ATOMS: atom_id res chain seq x y z
N MET A 1 65.12 34.75 12.42
CA MET A 1 65.85 34.69 13.71
C MET A 1 64.79 34.73 14.81
N LEU A 2 64.48 33.59 15.44
CA LEU A 2 65.00 33.12 16.74
C LEU A 2 64.31 33.75 17.98
N GLY A 3 63.24 33.06 18.46
CA GLY A 3 62.82 32.84 19.87
C GLY A 3 62.50 34.03 20.81
N PRO A 4 62.09 33.79 22.08
CA PRO A 4 61.88 32.51 22.76
C PRO A 4 60.63 32.38 23.71
N ARG A 5 60.32 31.11 24.04
CA ARG A 5 59.86 30.52 25.32
C ARG A 5 58.71 31.16 26.14
N ALA A 6 57.67 30.35 26.37
CA ALA A 6 56.87 30.37 27.61
C ALA A 6 56.83 28.97 28.24
N ALA A 7 56.85 28.94 29.57
CA ALA A 7 57.21 27.82 30.43
C ALA A 7 56.09 26.79 30.67
N ARG A 8 56.50 25.55 30.97
CA ARG A 8 55.67 24.50 31.59
C ARG A 8 55.38 24.86 33.05
N SER A 9 54.13 24.69 33.47
CA SER A 9 53.78 24.44 34.87
C SER A 9 52.77 23.30 34.92
N ALA A 10 53.13 22.24 35.65
CA ALA A 10 52.32 21.07 35.93
C ALA A 10 51.49 21.29 37.21
N ARG A 11 50.27 20.73 37.23
CA ARG A 11 49.39 20.37 38.37
C ARG A 11 48.01 20.07 37.78
N SER A 12 47.17 19.16 38.23
CA SER A 12 47.21 18.06 39.21
C SER A 12 45.98 17.22 38.85
N ALA A 13 46.10 15.91 38.73
CA ALA A 13 45.00 15.05 38.34
C ALA A 13 43.96 14.94 39.47
N THR A 14 42.76 15.50 39.27
CA THR A 14 41.59 15.24 40.12
C THR A 14 40.80 14.08 39.53
N SER A 15 40.92 12.93 40.19
CA SER A 15 40.10 11.74 39.98
C SER A 15 38.66 12.02 40.41
N LEU A 16 37.73 12.18 39.45
CA LEU A 16 36.30 12.07 39.70
C LEU A 16 35.87 10.63 39.43
N LEU A 17 35.64 9.88 40.52
CA LEU A 17 35.03 8.56 40.51
C LEU A 17 33.58 8.68 40.04
N ARG A 18 33.23 8.09 38.88
CA ARG A 18 31.84 7.85 38.49
C ARG A 18 31.33 6.57 39.19
N PRO A 19 30.12 6.58 39.75
CA PRO A 19 29.52 5.39 40.34
C PRO A 19 29.16 4.36 39.24
N PHE A 20 29.23 3.10 39.66
CA PHE A 20 29.12 1.86 38.90
C PHE A 20 28.04 1.85 37.81
N SER A 21 28.44 1.54 36.57
CA SER A 21 27.55 1.06 35.52
C SER A 21 27.07 -0.33 35.89
N SER A 22 25.75 -0.53 35.97
CA SER A 22 25.17 -1.86 35.94
C SER A 22 25.55 -2.52 34.61
N SER A 23 26.19 -3.69 34.67
CA SER A 23 26.42 -4.53 33.50
C SER A 23 25.07 -5.08 33.06
N ALA A 24 24.39 -4.40 32.14
CA ALA A 24 23.33 -5.03 31.38
C ALA A 24 23.95 -6.20 30.60
N VAL A 25 23.51 -7.42 30.89
CA VAL A 25 23.87 -8.61 30.11
C VAL A 25 23.47 -8.34 28.67
N ALA A 26 24.45 -8.14 27.79
CA ALA A 26 24.21 -8.03 26.37
C ALA A 26 23.72 -9.40 25.87
N TYR A 27 22.41 -9.54 25.71
CA TYR A 27 21.82 -10.69 25.03
C TYR A 27 22.25 -10.63 23.57
N ARG A 28 23.21 -11.48 23.19
CA ARG A 28 23.56 -11.74 21.79
C ARG A 28 22.27 -12.20 21.08
N SER A 29 22.00 -11.63 19.91
CA SER A 29 20.93 -12.13 19.04
C SER A 29 21.18 -13.60 18.72
N PRO A 30 20.22 -14.52 18.96
CA PRO A 30 20.39 -15.94 18.69
C PRO A 30 20.77 -16.14 17.21
N SER A 31 21.84 -16.90 16.95
CA SER A 31 22.18 -17.33 15.61
C SER A 31 21.43 -18.64 15.29
N ILE A 32 21.30 -18.96 14.01
CA ILE A 32 20.60 -20.19 13.57
C ILE A 32 21.23 -21.49 14.13
N ARG A 33 22.48 -21.43 14.62
CA ARG A 33 23.19 -22.54 15.26
C ARG A 33 22.81 -22.74 16.73
N ASP A 34 22.13 -21.78 17.34
CA ASP A 34 21.71 -21.81 18.75
C ASP A 34 20.33 -22.47 18.92
N ILE A 35 19.69 -22.88 17.81
CA ILE A 35 18.40 -23.59 17.78
C ILE A 35 18.68 -25.09 17.91
N THR A 36 18.58 -25.62 19.13
CA THR A 36 18.58 -27.07 19.39
C THR A 36 17.15 -27.63 19.31
N ALA A 37 16.96 -28.92 19.08
CA ALA A 37 15.62 -29.52 19.05
C ALA A 37 14.81 -29.31 20.35
N GLN A 38 15.50 -29.09 21.48
CA GLN A 38 14.90 -28.74 22.78
C GLN A 38 14.47 -27.25 22.88
N SER A 39 15.00 -26.36 22.05
CA SER A 39 14.66 -24.93 22.04
C SER A 39 13.28 -24.63 21.44
N THR A 40 12.70 -25.57 20.69
CA THR A 40 11.39 -25.43 20.06
C THR A 40 10.27 -25.37 21.09
N GLU A 41 10.32 -26.20 22.13
CA GLU A 41 9.30 -26.19 23.20
C GLU A 41 9.37 -24.90 24.03
N GLU A 42 10.58 -24.43 24.33
CA GLU A 42 10.77 -23.15 25.03
C GLU A 42 10.29 -21.96 24.19
N TYR A 43 10.54 -21.99 22.88
CA TYR A 43 10.05 -20.99 21.95
C TYR A 43 8.52 -20.97 21.88
N LEU A 44 7.89 -22.14 21.73
CA LEU A 44 6.43 -22.26 21.72
C LEU A 44 5.81 -21.80 23.04
N ARG A 45 6.43 -22.12 24.18
CA ARG A 45 6.01 -21.65 25.51
C ARG A 45 6.09 -20.13 25.61
N ARG A 46 7.21 -19.51 25.23
CA ARG A 46 7.37 -18.05 25.25
C ARG A 46 6.42 -17.34 24.28
N GLN A 47 6.18 -17.94 23.12
CA GLN A 47 5.23 -17.41 22.15
C GLN A 47 3.80 -17.44 22.69
N LYS A 48 3.43 -18.51 23.43
CA LYS A 48 2.14 -18.62 24.11
C LYS A 48 2.01 -17.60 25.25
N GLU A 49 3.00 -17.50 26.13
CA GLU A 49 3.04 -16.51 27.21
C GLU A 49 2.95 -15.07 26.69
N PHE A 50 3.60 -14.76 25.56
CA PHE A 50 3.52 -13.46 24.94
C PHE A 50 2.11 -13.12 24.45
N ARG A 51 1.41 -14.08 23.83
CA ARG A 51 0.01 -13.91 23.38
C ARG A 51 -0.94 -13.72 24.57
N GLU A 52 -0.79 -14.54 25.61
CA GLU A 52 -1.60 -14.44 26.83
C GLU A 52 -1.38 -13.09 27.53
N ASN A 53 -0.14 -12.59 27.59
CA ASN A 53 0.16 -11.28 28.16
C ASN A 53 -0.45 -10.12 27.35
N LEU A 54 -0.49 -10.23 26.02
CA LEU A 54 -1.16 -9.27 25.14
C LEU A 54 -2.66 -9.23 25.37
N GLU A 55 -3.31 -10.39 25.49
CA GLU A 55 -4.74 -10.49 25.81
C GLU A 55 -5.04 -9.93 27.20
N GLN A 56 -4.23 -10.25 28.20
CA GLN A 56 -4.38 -9.71 29.56
C GLN A 56 -4.17 -8.20 29.62
N ALA A 57 -3.27 -7.65 28.80
CA ALA A 57 -3.08 -6.20 28.68
C ALA A 57 -4.28 -5.52 28.01
N ARG A 58 -4.86 -6.14 26.98
CA ARG A 58 -6.07 -5.67 26.31
C ARG A 58 -7.26 -5.64 27.27
N LEU A 59 -7.50 -6.74 28.00
CA LEU A 59 -8.59 -6.84 28.98
C LEU A 59 -8.43 -5.81 30.11
N ARG A 60 -7.21 -5.58 30.59
CA ARG A 60 -6.93 -4.53 31.60
C ARG A 60 -7.24 -3.13 31.07
N ARG A 61 -6.92 -2.86 29.81
CA ARG A 61 -7.23 -1.57 29.16
C ARG A 61 -8.73 -1.38 29.01
N GLU A 62 -9.45 -2.40 28.56
CA GLU A 62 -10.92 -2.38 28.43
C GLU A 62 -11.61 -2.19 29.80
N GLN A 63 -11.09 -2.80 30.87
CA GLN A 63 -11.58 -2.57 32.25
C GLN A 63 -11.30 -1.14 32.76
N GLN A 64 -10.13 -0.59 32.46
CA GLN A 64 -9.81 0.80 32.83
C GLN A 64 -10.69 1.81 32.08
N GLU A 65 -10.93 1.59 30.80
CA GLU A 65 -11.80 2.45 29.98
C GLU A 65 -13.26 2.37 30.48
N SER A 66 -13.78 1.19 30.80
CA SER A 66 -15.15 1.04 31.33
C SER A 66 -15.35 1.60 32.75
N GLN A 67 -14.31 1.65 33.59
CA GLN A 67 -14.36 2.34 34.89
C GLN A 67 -14.36 3.88 34.74
N SER A 68 -13.72 4.41 33.70
CA SER A 68 -13.69 5.86 33.44
C SER A 68 -15.01 6.42 32.92
N VAL A 69 -15.79 5.63 32.17
CA VAL A 69 -17.09 6.04 31.59
C VAL A 69 -18.19 6.13 32.67
N ASN A 70 -18.15 5.28 33.70
CA ASN A 70 -19.12 5.32 34.81
C ASN A 70 -18.97 6.55 35.73
N ALA A 71 -17.81 7.20 35.75
CA ALA A 71 -17.60 8.43 36.52
C ALA A 71 -18.22 9.68 35.85
N SER A 72 -18.53 9.60 34.54
CA SER A 72 -18.99 10.74 33.74
C SER A 72 -20.50 10.76 33.49
N ALA A 73 -21.23 9.70 33.87
CA ALA A 73 -22.65 9.51 33.54
C ALA A 73 -23.65 10.00 34.60
N SER A 74 -23.21 10.65 35.67
CA SER A 74 -24.07 11.12 36.78
C SER A 74 -24.55 12.59 36.67
N SER A 75 -24.50 13.20 35.49
CA SER A 75 -25.11 14.53 35.28
C SER A 75 -25.68 14.72 33.87
N SER A 76 -26.98 14.47 33.70
CA SER A 76 -27.94 15.36 33.01
C SER A 76 -29.23 14.62 32.61
N SER A 77 -30.37 15.24 32.91
CA SER A 77 -31.72 14.80 32.52
C SER A 77 -32.23 15.60 31.31
N PRO A 78 -33.19 15.07 30.50
CA PRO A 78 -33.51 15.63 29.19
C PRO A 78 -34.80 16.47 29.17
N SER A 79 -34.87 17.42 28.23
CA SER A 79 -36.11 18.05 27.76
C SER A 79 -36.23 17.94 26.24
N ARG A 80 -37.47 17.99 25.79
CA ARG A 80 -38.07 17.38 24.58
C ARG A 80 -38.59 18.53 23.69
N GLU A 81 -38.58 18.40 22.36
CA GLU A 81 -39.77 18.61 21.48
C GLU A 81 -39.54 18.93 19.98
N TYR A 82 -40.41 18.28 19.17
CA TYR A 82 -41.06 18.57 17.87
C TYR A 82 -40.32 18.73 16.51
N ALA A 83 -40.80 17.92 15.55
CA ALA A 83 -40.71 18.06 14.08
C ALA A 83 -42.01 18.73 13.51
N PRO A 84 -42.03 19.19 12.24
CA PRO A 84 -42.72 18.40 11.20
C PRO A 84 -42.21 18.52 9.72
N THR A 85 -42.39 17.40 8.99
CA THR A 85 -42.89 17.12 7.62
C THR A 85 -42.53 17.94 6.35
N ALA A 86 -42.26 17.17 5.27
CA ALA A 86 -41.97 17.54 3.87
C ALA A 86 -43.21 17.77 2.95
N PRO A 87 -43.00 18.08 1.65
CA PRO A 87 -43.68 17.30 0.60
C PRO A 87 -42.85 16.93 -0.67
N HIS A 88 -43.47 16.02 -1.44
CA HIS A 88 -43.10 15.28 -2.66
C HIS A 88 -43.00 16.08 -3.97
N VAL A 89 -42.19 15.60 -4.95
CA VAL A 89 -42.50 15.57 -6.42
C VAL A 89 -41.81 14.37 -7.10
N SER A 90 -42.45 13.81 -8.13
CA SER A 90 -42.15 12.55 -8.85
C SER A 90 -41.79 12.76 -10.35
N ASN A 91 -41.51 11.63 -11.06
CA ASN A 91 -41.38 11.37 -12.52
C ASN A 91 -39.97 11.45 -13.14
N ALA A 92 -39.55 10.65 -14.15
CA ALA A 92 -40.03 9.43 -14.82
C ALA A 92 -38.87 8.90 -15.74
N SER A 93 -39.07 7.71 -16.33
CA SER A 93 -38.14 6.77 -16.97
C SER A 93 -37.68 7.04 -18.43
N SER A 94 -36.64 6.32 -18.90
CA SER A 94 -36.70 5.39 -20.08
C SER A 94 -35.34 4.74 -20.50
N HIS A 95 -35.41 3.40 -20.68
CA HIS A 95 -34.75 2.47 -21.64
C HIS A 95 -33.90 3.03 -22.81
N ASP A 96 -32.98 2.34 -23.50
CA ASP A 96 -32.45 0.96 -23.56
C ASP A 96 -31.19 1.01 -24.48
N ARG A 97 -30.27 0.05 -24.40
CA ARG A 97 -29.80 -0.83 -25.50
C ARG A 97 -28.38 -1.37 -25.29
N ILE A 98 -28.33 -2.69 -25.41
CA ILE A 98 -27.20 -3.62 -25.31
C ILE A 98 -26.58 -3.81 -26.71
N HIS A 99 -25.26 -3.93 -26.79
CA HIS A 99 -24.59 -4.77 -27.79
C HIS A 99 -23.42 -5.53 -27.12
N PRO A 100 -23.27 -6.85 -27.35
CA PRO A 100 -22.32 -7.69 -26.63
C PRO A 100 -20.96 -7.73 -27.33
N THR A 101 -19.87 -7.52 -26.58
CA THR A 101 -18.52 -7.86 -27.03
C THR A 101 -18.08 -9.18 -26.39
N PHE A 102 -17.67 -10.10 -27.27
CA PHE A 102 -17.14 -11.43 -27.03
C PHE A 102 -16.04 -11.44 -25.95
N ASP A 103 -16.23 -12.21 -24.88
CA ASP A 103 -15.20 -12.50 -23.87
C ASP A 103 -14.72 -13.94 -24.07
N ALA A 104 -13.48 -14.08 -24.54
CA ALA A 104 -12.84 -15.36 -24.87
C ALA A 104 -12.28 -16.10 -23.63
N ALA A 105 -12.64 -15.68 -22.41
CA ALA A 105 -12.17 -16.31 -21.17
C ALA A 105 -13.05 -17.46 -20.64
N MET A 106 -14.09 -17.89 -21.38
CA MET A 106 -15.02 -18.93 -20.94
C MET A 106 -14.95 -20.24 -21.74
N THR A 107 -13.76 -20.79 -22.00
CA THR A 107 -13.63 -22.25 -22.23
C THR A 107 -12.19 -22.70 -22.04
N LEU A 108 -11.88 -23.30 -20.89
CA LEU A 108 -11.01 -24.46 -20.69
C LEU A 108 -10.62 -24.52 -19.22
N ASP A 109 -11.41 -25.30 -18.48
CA ASP A 109 -11.14 -25.68 -17.11
C ASP A 109 -10.25 -26.95 -17.09
N GLN A 110 -9.61 -27.17 -15.94
CA GLN A 110 -9.24 -28.50 -15.44
C GLN A 110 -7.92 -29.14 -15.93
N LYS A 111 -6.83 -28.88 -15.17
CA LYS A 111 -5.93 -29.88 -14.54
C LYS A 111 -4.70 -29.20 -13.92
N GLY A 112 -4.56 -29.29 -12.60
CA GLY A 112 -3.35 -28.85 -11.89
C GLY A 112 -3.58 -28.55 -10.41
N LEU A 113 -4.08 -29.53 -9.66
CA LEU A 113 -4.23 -29.47 -8.20
C LEU A 113 -2.87 -29.68 -7.53
N GLY A 114 -2.48 -28.73 -6.68
CA GLY A 114 -1.26 -28.81 -5.87
C GLY A 114 -1.26 -27.84 -4.70
N SER A 115 -2.15 -28.08 -3.73
CA SER A 115 -2.01 -27.77 -2.30
C SER A 115 -1.37 -26.44 -1.88
N LEU A 116 -2.19 -25.45 -1.50
CA LEU A 116 -2.12 -24.70 -0.22
C LEU A 116 -3.33 -23.74 -0.12
N SER A 117 -4.53 -24.31 0.04
CA SER A 117 -5.73 -23.56 0.43
C SER A 117 -6.78 -24.51 0.98
N THR A 118 -6.74 -24.75 2.29
CA THR A 118 -7.79 -25.46 3.01
C THR A 118 -8.52 -24.46 3.91
N HIS A 119 -9.65 -23.93 3.44
CA HIS A 119 -10.92 -24.26 4.10
C HIS A 119 -12.13 -23.89 3.24
N ARG A 120 -13.17 -24.71 3.44
CA ARG A 120 -14.32 -24.98 2.58
C ARG A 120 -15.32 -23.83 2.50
N TYR A 121 -15.88 -23.66 1.31
CA TYR A 121 -17.21 -23.10 1.09
C TYR A 121 -18.23 -23.82 2.00
N LEU A 122 -18.84 -23.05 2.90
CA LEU A 122 -20.16 -23.29 3.45
C LEU A 122 -20.95 -22.08 2.93
N GLY A 123 -21.81 -22.24 1.93
CA GLY A 123 -23.14 -22.79 2.12
C GLY A 123 -24.09 -21.60 2.07
N ASP A 124 -24.78 -21.44 0.95
CA ASP A 124 -25.90 -20.51 0.79
C ASP A 124 -26.98 -20.87 1.82
N ASP A 125 -27.04 -20.12 2.92
CA ASP A 125 -28.21 -20.10 3.80
C ASP A 125 -29.01 -18.84 3.47
N GLN A 126 -30.03 -19.04 2.62
CA GLN A 126 -31.23 -18.20 2.66
C GLN A 126 -31.81 -18.29 4.07
N GLN A 127 -31.68 -17.21 4.86
CA GLN A 127 -32.48 -17.04 6.08
C GLN A 127 -33.36 -15.81 5.95
N GLN A 128 -34.66 -16.11 5.93
CA GLN A 128 -35.80 -15.23 6.07
C GLN A 128 -35.60 -14.20 7.19
N GLU A 129 -36.01 -12.96 6.91
CA GLU A 129 -36.23 -11.93 7.92
C GLU A 129 -37.26 -12.41 8.96
N ALA A 130 -36.76 -12.80 10.13
CA ALA A 130 -37.55 -12.80 11.35
C ALA A 130 -37.27 -11.49 12.10
N ALA A 131 -38.24 -10.58 12.04
CA ALA A 131 -38.24 -9.32 12.80
C ALA A 131 -38.30 -9.60 14.32
N ALA A 132 -37.16 -9.74 14.96
CA ALA A 132 -37.04 -9.72 16.42
C ALA A 132 -36.68 -8.30 16.87
N LYS A 133 -37.57 -7.67 17.65
CA LYS A 133 -37.41 -6.32 18.23
C LYS A 133 -36.12 -6.25 19.06
N ARG A 134 -35.07 -5.59 18.55
CA ARG A 134 -33.79 -5.38 19.24
C ARG A 134 -33.85 -4.09 20.08
N GLY A 135 -33.64 -4.22 21.39
CA GLY A 135 -33.65 -3.11 22.35
C GLY A 135 -32.39 -2.23 22.29
N PRO A 136 -32.43 -1.04 22.91
CA PRO A 136 -31.44 0.05 22.73
C PRO A 136 -30.03 -0.23 23.28
N LEU A 137 -29.75 -1.42 23.82
CA LEU A 137 -28.46 -1.78 24.42
C LEU A 137 -27.72 -2.90 23.66
N SER A 138 -28.30 -3.48 22.60
CA SER A 138 -27.65 -4.60 21.88
C SER A 138 -26.42 -4.18 21.07
N SER A 139 -26.32 -2.90 20.68
CA SER A 139 -25.13 -2.36 20.01
C SER A 139 -23.91 -2.22 20.91
N LEU A 140 -24.10 -2.22 22.24
CA LEU A 140 -23.03 -2.08 23.22
C LEU A 140 -22.36 -3.42 23.56
N ILE A 141 -23.11 -4.53 23.49
CA ILE A 141 -22.63 -5.87 23.84
C ILE A 141 -22.08 -6.61 22.62
N TYR A 142 -22.63 -6.35 21.43
CA TYR A 142 -22.25 -7.03 20.20
C TYR A 142 -21.36 -6.19 19.26
N GLY A 143 -21.03 -4.96 19.64
CA GLY A 143 -20.37 -4.00 18.73
C GLY A 143 -21.33 -3.47 17.66
N THR A 144 -20.99 -2.33 17.06
CA THR A 144 -21.73 -1.80 15.92
C THR A 144 -21.61 -2.75 14.73
N LYS A 145 -22.58 -2.72 13.79
CA LYS A 145 -22.48 -3.52 12.56
C LYS A 145 -21.19 -3.24 11.78
N GLU A 146 -20.71 -1.99 11.84
CA GLU A 146 -19.43 -1.56 11.28
C GLU A 146 -18.24 -2.21 12.01
N GLY A 147 -18.27 -2.25 13.35
CA GLY A 147 -17.26 -2.94 14.16
C GLY A 147 -17.22 -4.46 13.91
N GLN A 148 -18.38 -5.12 13.81
CA GLN A 148 -18.46 -6.54 13.49
C GLN A 148 -17.95 -6.87 12.08
N HIS A 149 -18.16 -5.97 11.12
CA HIS A 149 -17.64 -6.13 9.77
C HIS A 149 -16.12 -5.96 9.77
N PHE A 150 -15.62 -4.94 10.47
CA PHE A 150 -14.19 -4.69 10.66
C PHE A 150 -13.48 -5.86 11.36
N ASP A 151 -14.08 -6.44 12.41
CA ASP A 151 -13.54 -7.61 13.10
C ASP A 151 -13.49 -8.84 12.18
N LYS A 152 -14.54 -9.09 11.40
CA LYS A 152 -14.56 -10.17 10.40
C LYS A 152 -13.55 -9.97 9.26
N ASP A 153 -13.32 -8.72 8.87
CA ASP A 153 -12.32 -8.36 7.87
C ASP A 153 -10.89 -8.44 8.42
N MET A 154 -10.71 -8.16 9.71
CA MET A 154 -9.44 -8.35 10.43
C MET A 154 -9.07 -9.85 10.58
N GLU A 155 -10.06 -10.74 10.69
CA GLU A 155 -9.86 -12.20 10.69
C GLU A 155 -9.45 -12.77 9.32
N ARG A 156 -9.75 -12.06 8.22
CA ARG A 156 -9.24 -12.39 6.87
C ARG A 156 -7.82 -11.85 6.71
N SER A 157 -6.98 -12.50 5.90
CA SER A 157 -5.64 -11.94 5.70
C SER A 157 -5.75 -10.54 5.08
N PHE A 158 -4.96 -9.59 5.57
CA PHE A 158 -5.01 -8.19 5.10
C PHE A 158 -4.95 -8.05 3.58
N SER A 159 -4.19 -8.92 2.90
CA SER A 159 -4.12 -8.95 1.44
C SER A 159 -5.38 -9.47 0.76
N GLN A 160 -6.15 -10.39 1.37
CA GLN A 160 -7.41 -10.89 0.82
C GLN A 160 -8.53 -9.85 0.84
N VAL A 161 -8.55 -8.96 1.83
CA VAL A 161 -9.57 -7.91 1.94
C VAL A 161 -9.23 -6.71 1.05
N LEU A 162 -7.95 -6.35 1.00
CA LEU A 162 -7.48 -5.14 0.32
C LEU A 162 -7.19 -5.35 -1.16
N ALA A 163 -6.56 -6.48 -1.52
CA ALA A 163 -6.12 -6.73 -2.88
C ALA A 163 -7.23 -7.30 -3.76
N ARG A 164 -7.14 -7.04 -5.06
CA ARG A 164 -7.93 -7.79 -6.06
C ARG A 164 -7.48 -9.26 -6.17
N GLY A 165 -6.23 -9.57 -5.81
CA GLY A 165 -5.67 -10.92 -5.74
C GLY A 165 -5.33 -11.59 -7.09
N LYS A 166 -5.69 -10.98 -8.23
CA LYS A 166 -5.43 -11.54 -9.56
C LYS A 166 -3.99 -11.32 -10.04
N TYR A 167 -3.43 -10.15 -9.75
CA TYR A 167 -2.13 -9.70 -10.27
C TYR A 167 -1.22 -9.23 -9.14
N VAL A 168 0.08 -9.33 -9.39
CA VAL A 168 1.13 -8.68 -8.61
C VAL A 168 1.83 -7.71 -9.54
N HIS A 169 2.14 -6.52 -9.05
CA HIS A 169 2.87 -5.51 -9.80
C HIS A 169 4.26 -5.34 -9.20
N SER A 170 5.24 -5.01 -10.04
CA SER A 170 6.53 -4.48 -9.59
C SER A 170 6.62 -3.01 -9.96
N ILE A 171 7.07 -2.18 -9.04
CA ILE A 171 7.52 -0.82 -9.32
C ILE A 171 9.05 -0.80 -9.25
N VAL A 172 9.69 -0.46 -10.36
CA VAL A 172 11.14 -0.42 -10.52
C VAL A 172 11.55 1.02 -10.75
N MET A 173 12.44 1.53 -9.90
CA MET A 173 13.01 2.86 -10.01
C MET A 173 14.50 2.75 -10.30
N HIS A 174 14.94 3.33 -11.41
CA HIS A 174 16.34 3.45 -11.78
C HIS A 174 16.79 4.90 -11.59
N ASP A 175 17.77 5.12 -10.71
CA ASP A 175 18.48 6.39 -10.60
C ASP A 175 19.64 6.35 -11.60
N VAL A 176 19.50 7.09 -12.70
CA VAL A 176 20.42 7.06 -13.84
C VAL A 176 21.53 8.08 -13.62
N LYS A 177 22.74 7.79 -14.13
CA LYS A 177 23.80 8.78 -14.13
C LYS A 177 23.42 9.92 -15.10
N PRO A 178 23.53 11.20 -14.70
CA PRO A 178 23.05 12.32 -15.52
C PRO A 178 23.69 12.37 -16.92
N ASP A 179 24.96 11.97 -17.03
CA ASP A 179 25.73 11.92 -18.28
C ASP A 179 25.46 10.67 -19.13
N LYS A 180 24.57 9.77 -18.67
CA LYS A 180 24.24 8.48 -19.29
C LYS A 180 22.78 8.32 -19.65
N VAL A 181 21.99 9.38 -19.53
CA VAL A 181 20.54 9.33 -19.77
C VAL A 181 20.22 8.81 -21.17
N ASP A 182 20.86 9.32 -22.22
CA ASP A 182 20.55 8.91 -23.60
C ASP A 182 20.92 7.44 -23.85
N GLU A 183 22.13 7.02 -23.43
CA GLU A 183 22.56 5.61 -23.51
C GLU A 183 21.61 4.67 -22.75
N TYR A 184 21.08 5.12 -21.61
CA TYR A 184 20.12 4.37 -20.80
C TYR A 184 18.77 4.26 -21.50
N VAL A 185 18.28 5.37 -22.05
CA VAL A 185 17.02 5.46 -22.79
C VAL A 185 17.04 4.49 -23.97
N ASP A 186 18.13 4.47 -24.74
CA ASP A 186 18.29 3.54 -25.87
C ASP A 186 18.32 2.08 -25.41
N LEU A 187 19.13 1.76 -24.40
CA LEU A 187 19.26 0.39 -23.89
C LEU A 187 17.92 -0.16 -23.38
N VAL A 188 17.24 0.61 -22.52
CA VAL A 188 15.99 0.20 -21.89
C VAL A 188 14.85 0.23 -22.90
N GLY A 189 14.81 1.21 -23.81
CA GLY A 189 13.81 1.32 -24.86
C GLY A 189 13.85 0.19 -25.88
N GLN A 190 15.02 -0.42 -26.10
CA GLN A 190 15.15 -1.62 -26.94
C GLN A 190 14.87 -2.92 -26.17
N TRP A 191 15.13 -2.97 -24.87
CA TRP A 191 14.96 -4.17 -24.06
C TRP A 191 13.53 -4.37 -23.57
N TYR A 192 12.94 -3.34 -22.94
CA TYR A 192 11.71 -3.48 -22.16
C TYR A 192 10.49 -3.85 -23.02
N PRO A 193 10.24 -3.19 -24.16
CA PRO A 193 9.14 -3.57 -25.04
C PRO A 193 9.29 -4.97 -25.61
N ARG A 194 10.53 -5.41 -25.93
CA ARG A 194 10.78 -6.78 -26.39
C ARG A 194 10.42 -7.79 -25.31
N MET A 195 10.88 -7.58 -24.08
CA MET A 195 10.55 -8.50 -22.98
C MET A 195 9.05 -8.55 -22.67
N ALA A 196 8.35 -7.43 -22.78
CA ALA A 196 6.89 -7.38 -22.63
C ALA A 196 6.13 -8.03 -23.80
N GLY A 197 6.72 -8.03 -25.01
CA GLY A 197 6.11 -8.59 -26.21
C GLY A 197 6.36 -10.08 -26.42
N THR A 198 7.33 -10.68 -25.73
CA THR A 198 7.60 -12.12 -25.75
C THR A 198 6.58 -12.88 -24.90
N GLU A 199 5.74 -13.71 -25.53
CA GLU A 199 4.65 -14.42 -24.86
C GLU A 199 5.13 -15.33 -23.71
N GLU A 200 6.30 -15.96 -23.87
CA GLU A 200 6.92 -16.82 -22.87
C GLU A 200 7.20 -16.10 -21.55
N ASN A 201 7.49 -14.79 -21.62
CA ASN A 201 7.77 -14.00 -20.43
C ASN A 201 6.52 -13.73 -19.60
N ARG A 202 5.30 -13.84 -20.15
CA ARG A 202 4.02 -13.69 -19.42
C ARG A 202 3.95 -12.45 -18.51
N VAL A 203 4.51 -11.34 -18.97
CA VAL A 203 4.60 -10.08 -18.23
C VAL A 203 4.04 -8.94 -19.06
N ASN A 204 3.28 -8.06 -18.43
CA ASN A 204 2.80 -6.84 -19.07
C ASN A 204 3.58 -5.63 -18.55
N LEU A 205 4.07 -4.79 -19.44
CA LEU A 205 4.54 -3.46 -19.07
C LEU A 205 3.30 -2.58 -18.85
N VAL A 206 3.09 -2.08 -17.63
CA VAL A 206 2.01 -1.11 -17.35
C VAL A 206 2.39 0.27 -17.84
N GLY A 207 3.66 0.64 -17.64
CA GLY A 207 4.21 1.86 -18.20
C GLY A 207 5.67 2.08 -17.83
N SER A 208 6.30 2.99 -18.59
CA SER A 208 7.65 3.48 -18.37
C SER A 208 7.65 4.99 -18.46
N TRP A 209 8.24 5.66 -17.47
CA TRP A 209 8.25 7.11 -17.38
C TRP A 209 9.62 7.63 -16.97
N ARG A 210 9.92 8.85 -17.41
CA ARG A 210 10.97 9.70 -16.84
C ARG A 210 10.34 10.68 -15.85
N THR A 211 11.02 10.93 -14.75
CA THR A 211 10.64 12.01 -13.83
C THR A 211 11.06 13.37 -14.40
N GLN A 212 10.12 14.30 -14.51
CA GLN A 212 10.34 15.68 -14.97
C GLN A 212 10.41 16.68 -13.81
N VAL A 213 9.63 16.46 -12.75
CA VAL A 213 9.68 17.27 -11.52
C VAL A 213 9.81 16.33 -10.32
N GLY A 214 10.82 16.59 -9.49
CA GLY A 214 11.25 15.75 -8.38
C GLY A 214 12.67 15.25 -8.64
N ASP A 215 12.84 13.93 -8.66
CA ASP A 215 14.14 13.30 -8.90
C ASP A 215 14.38 13.15 -10.42
N ASN A 216 14.83 14.20 -11.09
CA ASN A 216 14.86 14.31 -12.57
C ASN A 216 15.68 13.24 -13.32
N ASP A 217 16.62 12.57 -12.63
CA ASP A 217 17.42 11.47 -13.18
C ASP A 217 16.80 10.08 -12.91
N THR A 218 15.59 10.03 -12.37
CA THR A 218 14.90 8.78 -12.02
C THR A 218 13.90 8.37 -13.10
N PHE A 219 14.05 7.14 -13.56
CA PHE A 219 13.11 6.45 -14.44
C PHE A 219 12.30 5.44 -13.64
N ILE A 220 11.00 5.40 -13.91
CA ILE A 220 10.04 4.55 -13.19
C ILE A 220 9.39 3.62 -14.18
N HIS A 221 9.36 2.33 -13.85
CA HIS A 221 8.77 1.29 -14.66
C HIS A 221 7.83 0.47 -13.78
N ILE A 222 6.60 0.27 -14.25
CA ILE A 222 5.63 -0.59 -13.56
C ILE A 222 5.36 -1.79 -14.45
N TRP A 223 5.53 -2.98 -13.89
CA TRP A 223 5.26 -4.26 -14.55
C TRP A 223 4.14 -5.00 -13.83
N GLU A 224 3.39 -5.80 -14.56
CA GLU A 224 2.30 -6.63 -14.07
C GLU A 224 2.57 -8.10 -14.37
N TYR A 225 2.33 -8.96 -13.39
CA TYR A 225 2.57 -10.39 -13.43
C TYR A 225 1.35 -11.17 -12.94
N GLN A 226 1.21 -12.39 -13.45
CA GLN A 226 0.19 -13.33 -12.98
C GLN A 226 0.57 -13.90 -11.61
N ARG A 227 0.16 -13.20 -10.54
CA ARG A 227 0.52 -13.54 -9.14
C ARG A 227 2.04 -13.63 -8.93
N TYR A 228 2.46 -14.14 -7.78
CA TYR A 228 3.88 -14.31 -7.44
C TYR A 228 4.58 -15.42 -8.25
N GLU A 229 3.85 -16.48 -8.62
CA GLU A 229 4.39 -17.54 -9.49
C GLU A 229 4.75 -16.98 -10.86
N GLY A 230 3.84 -16.22 -11.49
CA GLY A 230 4.12 -15.55 -12.75
C GLY A 230 5.30 -14.59 -12.65
N TYR A 231 5.42 -13.83 -11.55
CA TYR A 231 6.61 -13.01 -11.32
C TYR A 231 7.90 -13.83 -11.34
N HIS A 232 7.93 -14.98 -10.67
CA HIS A 232 9.11 -15.84 -10.65
C HIS A 232 9.44 -16.42 -12.03
N ASP A 233 8.43 -16.98 -12.70
CA ASP A 233 8.57 -17.59 -14.03
C ASP A 233 9.05 -16.57 -15.07
N SER A 234 8.47 -15.36 -15.07
CA SER A 234 8.87 -14.26 -15.94
C SER A 234 10.33 -13.87 -15.73
N LEU A 235 10.75 -13.68 -14.47
CA LEU A 235 12.13 -13.29 -14.17
C LEU A 235 13.12 -14.39 -14.53
N HIS A 236 12.75 -15.65 -14.30
CA HIS A 236 13.56 -16.79 -14.67
C HIS A 236 13.75 -16.84 -16.19
N SER A 237 12.67 -16.80 -16.96
CA SER A 237 12.71 -16.80 -18.43
C SER A 237 13.55 -15.65 -18.99
N ILE A 238 13.34 -14.42 -18.49
CA ILE A 238 14.13 -13.25 -18.89
C ILE A 238 15.61 -13.41 -18.54
N SER A 239 15.94 -14.03 -17.40
CA SER A 239 17.33 -14.24 -16.98
C SER A 239 18.09 -15.26 -17.83
N GLU A 240 17.37 -16.19 -18.46
CA GLU A 240 17.92 -17.19 -19.37
C GLU A 240 18.07 -16.67 -20.80
N HIS A 241 17.51 -15.50 -21.11
CA HIS A 241 17.65 -14.90 -22.43
C HIS A 241 19.14 -14.68 -22.78
N PRO A 242 19.63 -15.08 -23.97
CA PRO A 242 21.05 -15.04 -24.30
C PRO A 242 21.70 -13.66 -24.13
N GLU A 243 20.98 -12.60 -24.47
CA GLU A 243 21.43 -11.20 -24.36
C GLU A 243 21.33 -10.61 -22.94
N PHE A 244 20.66 -11.29 -21.99
CA PHE A 244 20.35 -10.70 -20.67
C PHE A 244 21.62 -10.32 -19.89
N ARG A 245 22.66 -11.14 -19.97
CA ARG A 245 23.92 -10.89 -19.26
C ARG A 245 24.61 -9.60 -19.72
N ASP A 246 24.56 -9.32 -21.01
CA ASP A 246 25.17 -8.12 -21.58
C ASP A 246 24.30 -6.88 -21.32
N PHE A 247 22.97 -7.04 -21.43
CA PHE A 247 22.01 -6.02 -21.01
C PHE A 247 22.20 -5.61 -19.55
N ASP A 248 22.21 -6.57 -18.61
CA ASP A 248 22.34 -6.30 -17.17
C ASP A 248 23.70 -5.65 -16.84
N ARG A 249 24.79 -6.11 -17.47
CA ARG A 249 26.12 -5.49 -17.31
C ARG A 249 26.11 -4.04 -17.78
N LYS A 250 25.53 -3.77 -18.96
CA LYS A 250 25.44 -2.40 -19.50
C LYS A 250 24.53 -1.55 -18.61
N LEU A 251 23.34 -2.02 -18.23
CA LEU A 251 22.42 -1.32 -17.35
C LEU A 251 23.11 -0.87 -16.04
N LYS A 252 23.81 -1.78 -15.37
CA LYS A 252 24.58 -1.48 -14.14
C LYS A 252 25.65 -0.42 -14.32
N SER A 253 26.22 -0.29 -15.52
CA SER A 253 27.20 0.78 -15.81
C SER A 253 26.56 2.17 -15.95
N LEU A 254 25.26 2.23 -16.31
CA LEU A 254 24.53 3.47 -16.59
C LEU A 254 23.77 4.02 -15.38
N ILE A 255 23.42 3.16 -14.42
CA ILE A 255 22.65 3.55 -13.23
C ILE A 255 23.54 3.72 -11.99
N LYS A 256 23.12 4.58 -11.07
CA LYS A 256 23.66 4.68 -9.71
C LYS A 256 23.01 3.64 -8.80
N SER A 257 21.70 3.45 -8.93
CA SER A 257 20.95 2.47 -8.14
C SER A 257 19.69 1.98 -8.85
N LYS A 258 19.23 0.79 -8.44
CA LYS A 258 17.96 0.18 -8.83
C LYS A 258 17.20 -0.21 -7.56
N ARG A 259 15.96 0.27 -7.42
CA ARG A 259 15.04 -0.17 -6.38
C ARG A 259 13.84 -0.86 -7.02
N THR A 260 13.43 -1.97 -6.43
CA THR A 260 12.26 -2.73 -6.85
C THR A 260 11.40 -3.04 -5.63
N SER A 261 10.12 -2.75 -5.71
CA SER A 261 9.12 -3.16 -4.74
C SER A 261 8.03 -3.98 -5.43
N LEU A 262 7.53 -5.03 -4.77
CA LEU A 262 6.35 -5.76 -5.22
C LEU A 262 5.12 -5.24 -4.48
N MET A 263 4.08 -4.96 -5.24
CA MET A 263 2.88 -4.29 -4.77
C MET A 263 1.64 -4.98 -5.32
N GLN A 264 0.52 -4.80 -4.62
CA GLN A 264 -0.79 -5.29 -5.03
C GLN A 264 -1.71 -4.11 -5.29
N GLU A 265 -2.57 -4.23 -6.28
CA GLU A 265 -3.59 -3.22 -6.57
C GLU A 265 -4.67 -3.21 -5.49
N PHE A 266 -5.17 -2.03 -5.16
CA PHE A 266 -6.34 -1.90 -4.32
C PHE A 266 -7.61 -2.33 -5.07
N SER A 267 -8.47 -3.12 -4.44
CA SER A 267 -9.71 -3.61 -5.05
C SER A 267 -10.65 -2.49 -5.51
N PHE A 268 -10.68 -1.35 -4.81
CA PHE A 268 -11.52 -0.19 -5.17
C PHE A 268 -10.92 0.69 -6.27
N TRP A 269 -9.65 0.51 -6.61
CA TRP A 269 -8.94 1.33 -7.58
C TRP A 269 -8.05 0.45 -8.47
N PRO A 270 -8.67 -0.37 -9.34
CA PRO A 270 -7.93 -1.25 -10.22
C PRO A 270 -7.09 -0.47 -11.21
N THR A 271 -6.04 -1.11 -11.70
CA THR A 271 -5.22 -0.55 -12.77
C THR A 271 -6.02 -0.50 -14.07
N THR A 272 -6.04 0.66 -14.70
CA THR A 272 -6.69 0.87 -15.99
C THR A 272 -5.78 0.32 -17.10
N PRO A 273 -6.34 -0.37 -18.13
CA PRO A 273 -5.55 -0.78 -19.29
C PRO A 273 -4.82 0.42 -19.92
N PRO A 274 -3.61 0.23 -20.47
CA PRO A 274 -2.86 1.31 -21.07
C PRO A 274 -3.65 2.04 -22.17
N ARG A 275 -3.66 3.38 -22.12
CA ARG A 275 -4.28 4.23 -23.14
C ARG A 275 -3.31 5.32 -23.57
N ARG A 276 -3.23 5.58 -24.88
CA ARG A 276 -2.41 6.64 -25.47
C ARG A 276 -3.15 7.97 -25.47
N LEU A 277 -3.51 8.47 -24.29
CA LEU A 277 -4.14 9.79 -24.13
C LEU A 277 -3.10 10.93 -24.11
N GLY A 278 -1.81 10.59 -24.01
CA GLY A 278 -0.73 11.56 -23.89
C GLY A 278 -0.74 12.29 -22.54
N GLY A 279 -0.16 13.48 -22.52
CA GLY A 279 -0.08 14.32 -21.33
C GLY A 279 1.01 13.90 -20.34
N LEU A 280 0.81 14.23 -19.07
CA LEU A 280 1.72 13.93 -17.97
C LEU A 280 1.05 13.06 -16.92
N PHE A 281 1.87 12.43 -16.09
CA PHE A 281 1.41 11.61 -14.99
C PHE A 281 1.91 12.17 -13.66
N GLU A 282 1.13 12.02 -12.60
CA GLU A 282 1.56 12.29 -11.24
C GLU A 282 1.59 10.99 -10.45
N LEU A 283 2.79 10.49 -10.13
CA LEU A 283 2.96 9.40 -9.18
C LEU A 283 3.10 9.99 -7.79
N ARG A 284 2.23 9.57 -6.88
CA ARG A 284 2.32 9.95 -5.48
C ARG A 284 2.60 8.70 -4.66
N SER A 285 3.62 8.79 -3.82
CA SER A 285 4.08 7.71 -2.94
C SER A 285 3.98 8.21 -1.51
N TYR A 286 3.21 7.52 -0.68
CA TYR A 286 3.05 7.86 0.73
C TYR A 286 3.53 6.71 1.60
N THR A 287 4.42 7.01 2.54
CA THR A 287 4.77 6.08 3.61
C THR A 287 3.79 6.30 4.76
N LEU A 288 3.00 5.28 5.07
CA LEU A 288 2.03 5.30 6.16
C LEU A 288 2.71 4.93 7.48
N HIS A 289 2.10 5.33 8.59
CA HIS A 289 2.45 4.74 9.88
C HIS A 289 2.14 3.23 9.87
N PRO A 290 3.03 2.38 10.42
CA PRO A 290 2.76 0.95 10.52
C PRO A 290 1.40 0.67 11.19
N GLY A 291 0.59 -0.17 10.57
CA GLY A 291 -0.76 -0.51 11.03
C GLY A 291 -1.89 0.34 10.44
N ASN A 292 -1.60 1.49 9.81
CA ASN A 292 -2.65 2.41 9.36
C ASN A 292 -3.15 2.16 7.93
N LEU A 293 -2.66 1.13 7.23
CA LEU A 293 -3.01 0.88 5.83
C LEU A 293 -4.53 0.67 5.63
N LEU A 294 -5.17 -0.14 6.48
CA LEU A 294 -6.59 -0.45 6.36
C LEU A 294 -7.47 0.77 6.63
N GLU A 295 -7.13 1.57 7.64
CA GLU A 295 -7.83 2.81 7.95
C GLU A 295 -7.68 3.83 6.82
N TRP A 296 -6.45 4.00 6.32
CA TRP A 296 -6.15 4.87 5.19
C TRP A 296 -6.95 4.46 3.96
N GLU A 297 -6.98 3.16 3.66
CA GLU A 297 -7.74 2.61 2.54
C GLU A 297 -9.24 2.85 2.69
N THR A 298 -9.80 2.63 3.87
CA THR A 298 -11.22 2.81 4.16
C THR A 298 -11.68 4.25 3.91
N HIS A 299 -10.85 5.23 4.28
CA HIS A 299 -11.13 6.63 3.99
C HIS A 299 -10.96 6.96 2.50
N TRP A 300 -9.91 6.45 1.85
CA TRP A 300 -9.67 6.66 0.43
C TRP A 300 -10.74 6.04 -0.46
N ARG A 301 -11.28 4.87 -0.10
CA ARG A 301 -12.38 4.21 -0.82
C ARG A 301 -13.62 5.11 -0.90
N ARG A 302 -13.90 5.87 0.16
CA ARG A 302 -14.99 6.85 0.19
C ARG A 302 -14.65 8.07 -0.65
N GLY A 303 -13.48 8.69 -0.42
CA GLY A 303 -13.06 9.90 -1.13
C GLY A 303 -12.78 9.71 -2.62
N LEU A 304 -12.44 8.49 -3.07
CA LEU A 304 -12.20 8.22 -4.48
C LEU A 304 -13.48 8.40 -5.32
N LYS A 305 -14.67 8.13 -4.74
CA LYS A 305 -15.94 8.35 -5.43
C LYS A 305 -16.10 9.82 -5.83
N ALA A 306 -15.90 10.73 -4.87
CA ALA A 306 -15.87 12.17 -5.09
C ALA A 306 -14.78 12.57 -6.10
N ARG A 307 -13.58 11.98 -5.98
CA ARG A 307 -12.43 12.38 -6.78
C ARG A 307 -12.50 11.95 -8.25
N ARG A 308 -13.23 10.88 -8.56
CA ARG A 308 -13.45 10.42 -9.95
C ARG A 308 -14.29 11.39 -10.79
N GLU A 309 -15.01 12.32 -10.17
CA GLU A 309 -15.79 13.32 -10.89
C GLU A 309 -14.91 14.35 -11.60
N VAL A 310 -13.68 14.56 -11.10
CA VAL A 310 -12.80 15.64 -11.56
C VAL A 310 -11.47 15.14 -12.13
N MET A 311 -11.12 13.86 -11.94
CA MET A 311 -9.87 13.32 -12.45
C MET A 311 -9.90 11.80 -12.67
N GLU A 312 -9.17 11.34 -13.69
CA GLU A 312 -9.02 9.94 -14.01
C GLU A 312 -7.77 9.33 -13.36
N GLY A 313 -7.97 8.32 -12.51
CA GLY A 313 -6.91 7.57 -11.86
C GLY A 313 -6.44 6.41 -12.73
N VAL A 314 -5.13 6.26 -12.90
CA VAL A 314 -4.54 5.14 -13.66
C VAL A 314 -4.54 3.87 -12.81
N GLY A 315 -4.19 3.98 -11.53
CA GLY A 315 -4.18 2.85 -10.61
C GLY A 315 -3.65 3.25 -9.23
N ALA A 316 -3.92 2.41 -8.24
CA ALA A 316 -3.34 2.54 -6.91
C ALA A 316 -2.93 1.18 -6.35
N TRP A 317 -1.80 1.16 -5.64
CA TRP A 317 -1.17 -0.05 -5.13
C TRP A 317 -0.65 0.16 -3.71
N PHE A 318 -0.49 -0.95 -2.99
CA PHE A 318 0.21 -0.99 -1.70
C PHE A 318 1.35 -2.00 -1.74
N VAL A 319 2.50 -1.64 -1.18
CA VAL A 319 3.71 -2.47 -1.20
C VAL A 319 3.58 -3.63 -0.22
N GLN A 320 3.91 -4.83 -0.68
CA GLN A 320 3.96 -6.07 0.12
C GLN A 320 5.39 -6.56 0.35
N ILE A 321 6.31 -6.29 -0.58
CA ILE A 321 7.72 -6.68 -0.50
C ILE A 321 8.58 -5.51 -0.98
N GLY A 322 9.61 -5.13 -0.22
CA GLY A 322 10.42 -3.94 -0.48
C GLY A 322 10.10 -2.83 0.52
N GLU A 323 9.74 -1.64 0.03
CA GLU A 323 9.41 -0.46 0.84
C GLU A 323 8.04 -0.58 1.54
N LEU A 324 7.95 -1.40 2.59
CA LEU A 324 6.72 -1.67 3.34
C LEU A 324 6.05 -0.41 3.88
N ASN A 325 4.74 -0.51 4.14
CA ASN A 325 3.86 0.60 4.55
C ASN A 325 3.74 1.73 3.51
N THR A 326 4.18 1.50 2.27
CA THR A 326 4.08 2.48 1.20
C THR A 326 2.87 2.19 0.31
N VAL A 327 2.13 3.25 0.00
CA VAL A 327 1.07 3.24 -1.01
C VAL A 327 1.49 4.12 -2.18
N HIS A 328 1.21 3.65 -3.39
CA HIS A 328 1.44 4.37 -4.63
C HIS A 328 0.10 4.62 -5.30
N HIS A 329 -0.10 5.82 -5.83
CA HIS A 329 -1.24 6.07 -6.71
C HIS A 329 -0.84 6.99 -7.86
N LEU A 330 -1.27 6.61 -9.05
CA LEU A 330 -0.89 7.22 -10.30
C LEU A 330 -2.10 7.89 -10.95
N TRP A 331 -1.93 9.16 -11.31
CA TRP A 331 -2.94 9.97 -11.98
C TRP A 331 -2.43 10.41 -13.33
N GLN A 332 -3.33 10.63 -14.29
CA GLN A 332 -3.01 11.18 -15.60
C GLN A 332 -3.69 12.54 -15.78
N PHE A 333 -2.98 13.47 -16.42
CA PHE A 333 -3.48 14.80 -16.74
C PHE A 333 -3.01 15.22 -18.13
N ALA A 334 -3.76 16.08 -18.82
CA ALA A 334 -3.32 16.61 -20.11
C ALA A 334 -2.06 17.49 -19.98
N ASN A 335 -1.97 18.30 -18.92
CA ASN A 335 -0.82 19.17 -18.63
C ASN A 335 -0.84 19.63 -17.15
N LEU A 336 0.13 20.48 -16.75
CA LEU A 336 0.26 20.97 -15.37
C LEU A 336 -0.85 21.95 -14.94
N GLU A 337 -1.43 22.68 -15.90
CA GLU A 337 -2.54 23.61 -15.61
C GLU A 337 -3.82 22.83 -15.32
N GLU A 338 -4.16 21.85 -16.17
CA GLU A 338 -5.28 20.92 -15.92
C GLU A 338 -5.11 20.20 -14.58
N ARG A 339 -3.88 19.76 -14.26
CA ARG A 339 -3.58 19.19 -12.94
C ARG A 339 -3.93 20.17 -11.80
N LYS A 340 -3.54 21.45 -11.91
CA LYS A 340 -3.83 22.47 -10.90
C LYS A 340 -5.34 22.64 -10.75
N ILE A 341 -6.04 22.82 -11.86
CA ILE A 341 -7.49 23.02 -11.90
C ILE A 341 -8.24 21.83 -11.27
N CYS A 342 -7.98 20.59 -11.71
CA CYS A 342 -8.62 19.40 -11.16
C CYS A 342 -8.40 19.26 -9.64
N ARG A 343 -7.20 19.60 -9.16
CA ARG A 343 -6.88 19.55 -7.73
C ARG A 343 -7.60 20.62 -6.91
N GLU A 344 -7.75 21.82 -7.47
CA GLU A 344 -8.53 22.90 -6.84
C GLU A 344 -10.02 22.54 -6.81
N GLN A 345 -10.57 22.04 -7.93
CA GLN A 345 -11.95 21.59 -8.04
C GLN A 345 -12.29 20.46 -7.05
N SER A 346 -11.34 19.56 -6.78
CA SER A 346 -11.52 18.46 -5.83
C SER A 346 -11.98 18.96 -4.44
N TRP A 347 -11.56 20.16 -4.01
CA TRP A 347 -11.97 20.74 -2.72
C TRP A 347 -13.44 21.18 -2.67
N GLY A 348 -14.06 21.43 -3.82
CA GLY A 348 -15.48 21.72 -3.92
C GLY A 348 -16.37 20.48 -3.88
N VAL A 349 -15.80 19.28 -3.99
CA VAL A 349 -16.57 18.02 -3.99
C VAL A 349 -16.82 17.54 -2.56
N GLU A 350 -18.08 17.21 -2.26
CA GLU A 350 -18.50 16.74 -0.95
C GLU A 350 -17.71 15.49 -0.52
N GLY A 351 -17.30 15.44 0.76
CA GLY A 351 -16.55 14.32 1.33
C GLY A 351 -15.04 14.30 1.01
N TRP A 352 -14.55 15.08 0.04
CA TRP A 352 -13.11 15.11 -0.26
C TRP A 352 -12.30 15.73 0.90
N ALA A 353 -12.75 16.88 1.43
CA ALA A 353 -12.07 17.55 2.54
C ALA A 353 -11.99 16.68 3.80
N GLU A 354 -13.07 15.95 4.11
CA GLU A 354 -13.10 14.98 5.22
C GLU A 354 -12.11 13.83 4.98
N THR A 355 -12.05 13.30 3.76
CA THR A 355 -11.09 12.25 3.39
C THR A 355 -9.65 12.72 3.63
N VAL A 356 -9.31 13.94 3.21
CA VAL A 356 -7.98 14.50 3.45
C VAL A 356 -7.71 14.66 4.95
N HIS A 357 -8.66 15.21 5.71
CA HIS A 357 -8.52 15.40 7.15
C HIS A 357 -8.25 14.09 7.89
N LYS A 358 -8.91 12.99 7.49
CA LYS A 358 -8.75 11.67 8.12
C LYS A 358 -7.51 10.91 7.65
N THR A 359 -7.04 11.14 6.43
CA THR A 359 -5.92 10.38 5.86
C THR A 359 -4.55 11.00 6.11
N VAL A 360 -4.45 12.33 6.20
CA VAL A 360 -3.17 13.03 6.43
C VAL A 360 -2.48 12.60 7.73
N PRO A 361 -3.16 12.46 8.89
CA PRO A 361 -2.52 12.01 10.13
C PRO A 361 -1.97 10.58 10.08
N LEU A 362 -2.42 9.77 9.11
CA LEU A 362 -1.99 8.38 8.94
C LEU A 362 -0.66 8.25 8.16
N ILE A 363 -0.16 9.36 7.63
CA ILE A 363 0.97 9.40 6.69
C ILE A 363 2.21 9.99 7.37
N GLN A 364 3.33 9.28 7.31
CA GLN A 364 4.64 9.74 7.78
C GLN A 364 5.30 10.69 6.80
N SER A 365 5.29 10.34 5.52
CA SER A 365 5.94 11.12 4.47
C SER A 365 5.17 11.00 3.17
N MET A 366 5.24 12.06 2.36
CA MET A 366 4.61 12.12 1.05
C MET A 366 5.61 12.57 0.01
N GLN A 367 5.59 11.92 -1.14
CA GLN A 367 6.32 12.36 -2.31
C GLN A 367 5.38 12.40 -3.51
N SER A 368 5.49 13.46 -4.32
CA SER A 368 4.82 13.59 -5.60
C SER A 368 5.87 13.81 -6.68
N ARG A 369 5.77 13.06 -7.78
CA ARG A 369 6.63 13.18 -8.96
C ARG A 369 5.77 13.44 -10.18
N ILE A 370 6.16 14.44 -10.97
CA ILE A 370 5.60 14.63 -12.31
C ILE A 370 6.41 13.79 -13.28
N LEU A 371 5.72 12.98 -14.05
CA LEU A 371 6.27 11.95 -14.90
C LEU A 371 5.83 12.20 -16.35
N VAL A 372 6.77 11.98 -17.28
CA VAL A 372 6.52 12.00 -18.73
C VAL A 372 6.70 10.57 -19.24
N PRO A 373 5.73 10.02 -19.99
CA PRO A 373 5.86 8.67 -20.51
C PRO A 373 6.99 8.59 -21.54
N MET A 374 7.72 7.48 -21.53
CA MET A 374 8.78 7.23 -22.52
C MET A 374 8.16 6.86 -23.88
N PRO A 375 8.79 7.15 -25.03
CA PRO A 375 8.20 6.87 -26.34
C PRO A 375 7.81 5.39 -26.61
N TRP A 376 8.44 4.45 -25.91
CA TRP A 376 8.13 3.02 -25.98
C TRP A 376 7.16 2.55 -24.88
N SER A 377 6.72 3.46 -24.03
CA SER A 377 5.75 3.19 -22.99
C SER A 377 4.39 2.90 -23.62
N PRO A 378 3.64 1.91 -23.14
CA PRO A 378 2.30 1.60 -23.67
C PRO A 378 1.29 2.73 -23.40
N VAL A 379 1.61 3.71 -22.56
CA VAL A 379 0.74 4.85 -22.20
C VAL A 379 1.08 6.17 -22.89
N GLY A 380 2.06 6.21 -23.81
CA GLY A 380 2.34 7.44 -24.58
C GLY A 380 3.73 7.50 -25.15
#